data_AF-A0A524PCW8-F1
#
_entry.id   AF-A0A524PCW8-F1
#
_cell.length_a   1.000
_cell.length_b   1.000
_cell.length_c   1.000
_cell.angle_alpha   90.00
_cell.angle_beta   90.00
_cell.angle_gamma   90.00
#
_symmetry.space_group_name_H-M   'P 1'
#
loop_
_entity.id
_entity.type
_entity.pdbx_description
1 polymer ?
#
loop_
_entity_poly.entity_id
_entity_poly.type
_entity_poly.pdbx_seq_one_letter_code
_entity_poly.pdbx_strand_id
1 'polypeptide(L)'
;MKYYLSINLLVLILLGSMQTMAQDKLIITRSSRNDISIDSVTGVIPAKISVRVTGAGEPTDNGKAEVNDSVEQLFHGTRAPAERTASFDGLGYGFSGPQGSARYRNPSDNSLAVGPDHIVQTVNSRMAIFTKKGWQFGESGRILYGPVETNNVFRGFGG
;
A
#
# COMPACT_ATOMS: atom_id res chain seq x y z
N MET A 1 -45.70 -56.87 -4.83
CA MET A 1 -46.39 -55.58 -4.63
C MET A 1 -45.97 -55.04 -3.27
N LYS A 2 -45.18 -53.95 -3.25
CA LYS A 2 -44.99 -52.95 -2.17
C LYS A 2 -44.62 -53.60 -0.81
N TYR A 3 -43.41 -53.55 -0.27
CA TYR A 3 -42.82 -52.43 0.48
C TYR A 3 -41.40 -52.83 0.93
N TYR A 4 -40.36 -52.71 0.09
CA TYR A 4 -38.97 -52.89 0.53
C TYR A 4 -38.01 -51.88 -0.12
N LEU A 5 -38.53 -50.74 -0.58
CA LEU A 5 -37.75 -49.67 -1.21
C LEU A 5 -37.85 -48.32 -0.47
N SER A 6 -38.23 -48.32 0.81
CA SER A 6 -38.51 -47.08 1.56
C SER A 6 -37.69 -46.88 2.85
N ILE A 7 -36.77 -47.78 3.19
CA ILE A 7 -35.93 -47.64 4.41
C ILE A 7 -34.49 -47.23 4.07
N ASN A 8 -33.89 -47.79 3.01
CA ASN A 8 -32.50 -47.45 2.67
C ASN A 8 -32.32 -46.08 2.00
N LEU A 9 -33.37 -45.50 1.39
CA LEU A 9 -33.28 -44.15 0.82
C LEU A 9 -33.48 -43.05 1.88
N LEU A 10 -34.16 -43.35 2.99
CA LEU A 10 -34.36 -42.38 4.08
C LEU A 10 -33.13 -42.29 5.01
N VAL A 11 -32.37 -43.38 5.17
CA VAL A 11 -31.13 -43.37 5.97
C VAL A 11 -29.99 -42.64 5.27
N LEU A 12 -29.95 -42.64 3.94
CA LEU A 12 -28.90 -41.94 3.19
C LEU A 12 -29.11 -40.41 3.11
N ILE A 13 -30.37 -39.94 3.24
CA ILE A 13 -30.70 -38.51 3.25
C ILE A 13 -30.50 -37.89 4.65
N LEU A 14 -30.54 -38.69 5.73
CA LEU A 14 -30.35 -38.19 7.10
C LEU A 14 -28.88 -38.14 7.55
N LEU A 15 -27.95 -38.84 6.88
CA LEU A 15 -26.51 -38.72 7.15
C LEU A 15 -25.82 -37.60 6.35
N GLY A 16 -26.53 -36.95 5.42
CA GLY A 16 -25.96 -35.98 4.48
C GLY A 16 -25.96 -34.52 4.92
N SER A 17 -26.35 -34.19 6.16
CA SER A 17 -26.60 -32.80 6.55
C SER A 17 -26.06 -32.41 7.93
N MET A 18 -24.92 -32.95 8.34
CA MET A 18 -24.20 -32.48 9.54
C MET A 18 -22.69 -32.36 9.28
N GLN A 19 -22.31 -31.62 8.23
CA GLN A 19 -21.07 -30.85 8.27
C GLN A 19 -21.47 -29.39 8.51
N THR A 20 -21.79 -29.09 9.77
CA THR A 20 -21.61 -27.72 10.25
C THR A 20 -20.15 -27.39 10.02
N MET A 21 -19.90 -26.53 9.04
CA MET A 21 -18.67 -25.81 8.86
C MET A 21 -18.39 -25.08 10.18
N ALA A 22 -17.65 -25.73 11.08
CA ALA A 22 -16.94 -25.02 12.12
C ALA A 22 -15.91 -24.18 11.38
N GLN A 23 -16.26 -22.92 11.13
CA GLN A 23 -15.26 -21.89 10.88
C GLN A 23 -14.25 -22.02 12.02
N ASP A 24 -13.07 -22.54 11.74
CA ASP A 24 -11.95 -22.48 12.66
C ASP A 24 -11.88 -21.02 13.10
N LYS A 25 -12.16 -20.81 14.40
CA LYS A 25 -12.14 -19.49 15.01
C LYS A 25 -10.74 -18.95 14.73
N LEU A 26 -10.64 -18.02 13.78
CA LEU A 26 -9.38 -17.35 13.48
C LEU A 26 -8.96 -16.62 14.75
N ILE A 27 -8.03 -17.20 15.51
CA ILE A 27 -7.43 -16.54 16.66
C ILE A 27 -6.47 -15.50 16.08
N ILE A 28 -7.01 -14.32 15.76
CA ILE A 28 -6.21 -13.15 15.45
C ILE A 28 -5.56 -12.71 16.77
N THR A 29 -4.31 -13.09 16.98
CA THR A 29 -3.52 -12.52 18.08
C THR A 29 -3.14 -11.11 17.66
N ARG A 30 -3.84 -10.10 18.19
CA ARG A 30 -3.52 -8.70 17.91
C ARG A 30 -2.08 -8.38 18.35
N SER A 31 -1.39 -7.57 17.55
CA SER A 31 -0.06 -7.07 17.89
C SER A 31 -0.20 -5.99 18.97
N SER A 32 -0.11 -6.38 20.24
CA SER A 32 -0.26 -5.45 21.38
C SER A 32 0.81 -4.35 21.45
N ARG A 33 1.89 -4.45 20.66
CA ARG A 33 2.97 -3.46 20.65
C ARG A 33 2.76 -2.31 19.65
N ASN A 34 2.14 -2.57 18.50
CA ASN A 34 2.12 -1.63 17.37
C ASN A 34 0.72 -1.39 16.77
N ASP A 35 -0.32 -1.99 17.34
CA ASP A 35 -1.69 -1.76 16.90
C ASP A 35 -2.25 -0.45 17.49
N ILE A 36 -2.57 0.51 16.63
CA ILE A 36 -3.18 1.81 16.98
C ILE A 36 -4.68 1.84 16.65
N SER A 37 -5.25 0.73 16.17
CA SER A 37 -6.69 0.64 15.92
C SER A 37 -7.45 0.67 17.26
N ILE A 38 -8.52 1.46 17.30
CA ILE A 38 -9.34 1.58 18.50
C ILE A 38 -10.17 0.29 18.64
N ASP A 39 -10.20 -0.29 19.83
CA ASP A 39 -11.00 -1.48 20.08
C ASP A 39 -12.48 -1.09 20.05
N SER A 40 -13.17 -1.38 18.95
CA SER A 40 -14.55 -0.96 18.69
C SER A 40 -15.59 -1.62 19.60
N VAL A 41 -15.19 -2.36 20.64
CA VAL A 41 -16.06 -3.23 21.44
C VAL A 41 -16.23 -2.77 22.90
N THR A 42 -15.43 -1.85 23.44
CA THR A 42 -15.67 -1.34 24.81
C THR A 42 -15.55 0.17 24.87
N GLY A 43 -16.70 0.84 24.74
CA GLY A 43 -16.84 2.28 24.73
C GLY A 43 -16.35 2.98 26.01
N VAL A 44 -15.07 3.33 26.02
CA VAL A 44 -14.55 4.44 26.81
C VAL A 44 -13.72 5.30 25.85
N ILE A 45 -14.35 6.32 25.28
CA ILE A 45 -13.68 7.32 24.46
C ILE A 45 -12.93 8.26 25.43
N PRO A 46 -11.59 8.29 25.48
CA PRO A 46 -10.90 9.41 26.09
C PRO A 46 -11.23 10.66 25.28
N ALA A 47 -11.58 11.75 25.95
CA ALA A 47 -12.20 12.99 25.42
C ALA A 47 -11.42 13.75 24.30
N LYS A 48 -10.42 13.13 23.68
CA LYS A 48 -9.54 13.73 22.67
C LYS A 48 -9.58 13.09 21.29
N ILE A 49 -10.36 12.03 21.08
CA ILE A 49 -10.51 11.38 19.77
C ILE A 49 -11.93 11.59 19.26
N SER A 50 -12.10 12.54 18.35
CA SER A 50 -13.36 12.80 17.64
C SER A 50 -13.43 11.90 16.40
N VAL A 51 -13.85 10.64 16.55
CA VAL A 51 -14.19 9.80 15.38
C VAL A 51 -15.58 10.22 14.90
N ARG A 52 -15.67 10.81 13.69
CA ARG A 52 -16.95 10.94 12.98
C ARG A 52 -16.95 9.92 11.86
N VAL A 53 -17.79 8.89 12.00
CA VAL A 53 -18.08 7.94 10.92
C VAL A 53 -18.95 8.67 9.89
N THR A 54 -18.36 9.07 8.77
CA THR A 54 -19.11 9.58 7.60
C THR A 54 -19.10 8.54 6.50
N GLY A 55 -20.10 7.66 6.54
CA GLY A 55 -20.35 6.70 5.48
C GLY A 55 -21.64 5.94 5.75
N ALA A 56 -22.75 6.39 5.16
CA ALA A 56 -23.93 5.56 5.04
C ALA A 56 -23.64 4.54 3.93
N GLY A 57 -23.21 3.34 4.31
CA GLY A 57 -23.00 2.24 3.38
C GLY A 57 -24.31 1.86 2.68
N GLU A 58 -24.22 1.57 1.39
CA GLU A 58 -25.33 1.03 0.59
C GLU A 58 -25.71 -0.37 1.15
N PRO A 59 -27.01 -0.67 1.30
CA PRO A 59 -27.42 -1.90 1.97
C PRO A 59 -27.12 -3.10 1.08
N THR A 60 -26.25 -3.99 1.54
CA THR A 60 -26.07 -5.30 0.92
C THR A 60 -27.19 -6.25 1.38
N ASP A 61 -27.63 -7.13 0.47
CA ASP A 61 -28.75 -8.08 0.61
C ASP A 61 -28.66 -9.03 1.82
N ASN A 62 -27.54 -9.02 2.55
CA ASN A 62 -27.29 -9.92 3.67
C ASN A 62 -27.32 -9.24 5.05
N GLY A 63 -27.84 -8.00 5.14
CA GLY A 63 -28.05 -7.31 6.42
C GLY A 63 -26.78 -7.03 7.23
N LYS A 64 -25.61 -7.23 6.62
CA LYS A 64 -24.32 -6.85 7.18
C LYS A 64 -23.87 -5.59 6.47
N ALA A 65 -24.06 -4.45 7.11
CA ALA A 65 -23.38 -3.23 6.71
C ALA A 65 -21.87 -3.52 6.78
N GLU A 66 -21.19 -3.56 5.64
CA GLU A 66 -19.73 -3.44 5.63
C GLU A 66 -19.42 -2.05 6.16
N VAL A 67 -19.05 -1.99 7.45
CA VAL A 67 -18.41 -0.81 8.00
C VAL A 67 -17.02 -0.78 7.37
N ASN A 68 -16.93 -0.10 6.22
CA ASN A 68 -15.65 0.35 5.71
C ASN A 68 -15.11 1.35 6.74
N ASP A 69 -14.21 0.89 7.59
CA ASP A 69 -13.50 1.73 8.56
C ASP A 69 -12.45 2.55 7.79
N SER A 70 -12.96 3.52 7.01
CA SER A 70 -12.15 4.44 6.22
C SER A 70 -11.45 5.39 7.18
N VAL A 71 -10.23 5.05 7.56
CA VAL A 71 -9.38 5.93 8.37
C VAL A 71 -8.71 6.95 7.44
N GLU A 72 -9.17 8.20 7.50
CA GLU A 72 -8.57 9.33 6.78
C GLU A 72 -7.79 10.25 7.74
N GLN A 73 -6.59 10.66 7.35
CA GLN A 73 -5.84 11.67 8.07
C GLN A 73 -6.39 13.07 7.73
N LEU A 74 -7.15 13.67 8.65
CA LEU A 74 -7.79 14.98 8.44
C LEU A 74 -6.91 16.18 8.88
N PHE A 75 -5.86 15.93 9.66
CA PHE A 75 -5.00 16.97 10.21
C PHE A 75 -3.53 16.54 10.20
N HIS A 76 -2.63 17.51 10.05
CA HIS A 76 -1.20 17.28 10.30
C HIS A 76 -0.92 17.04 11.80
N GLY A 77 0.20 16.39 12.11
CA GLY A 77 0.68 16.29 13.48
C GLY A 77 1.10 17.67 14.03
N THR A 78 1.18 17.81 15.35
CA THR A 78 1.57 19.06 16.02
C THR A 78 3.07 19.35 16.00
N ARG A 79 3.89 18.48 15.40
CA ARG A 79 5.33 18.68 15.27
C ARG A 79 5.61 19.69 14.16
N ALA A 80 6.74 20.39 14.28
CA ALA A 80 7.24 21.22 13.19
C ALA A 80 7.34 20.40 11.89
N PRO A 81 7.10 21.01 10.72
CA PRO A 81 7.24 20.32 9.44
C PRO A 81 8.67 19.86 9.22
N ALA A 82 8.84 18.84 8.38
CA ALA A 82 10.16 18.41 7.96
C ALA A 82 10.89 19.58 7.28
N GLU A 83 12.14 19.81 7.69
CA GLU A 83 12.98 20.83 7.06
C GLU A 83 13.37 20.39 5.64
N ARG A 84 13.27 21.31 4.68
CA ARG A 84 13.74 21.06 3.31
C ARG A 84 15.26 21.27 3.25
N THR A 85 16.01 20.17 3.30
CA THR A 85 17.49 20.23 3.28
C THR A 85 18.09 20.36 1.88
N ALA A 86 17.34 20.04 0.83
CA ALA A 86 17.80 20.15 -0.56
C ALA A 86 16.62 20.35 -1.52
N SER A 87 16.89 21.01 -2.64
CA SER A 87 15.95 21.18 -3.76
C SER A 87 16.76 21.26 -5.04
N PHE A 88 16.38 20.47 -6.05
CA PHE A 88 16.98 20.46 -7.37
C PHE A 88 15.94 19.95 -8.37
N ASP A 89 16.09 20.28 -9.65
CA ASP A 89 15.06 20.04 -10.67
C ASP A 89 14.72 18.56 -10.87
N GLY A 90 15.71 17.69 -10.68
CA GLY A 90 15.55 16.25 -10.87
C GLY A 90 15.40 15.87 -12.35
N LEU A 91 14.92 14.66 -12.60
CA LEU A 91 14.72 14.12 -13.94
C LEU A 91 13.42 14.70 -14.54
N GLY A 92 13.51 15.33 -15.71
CA GLY A 92 12.35 15.99 -16.34
C GLY A 92 12.70 16.84 -17.55
N TYR A 93 11.77 17.69 -18.00
CA TYR A 93 11.98 18.59 -19.14
C TYR A 93 13.26 19.42 -18.97
N GLY A 94 14.10 19.50 -20.01
CA GLY A 94 15.37 20.22 -19.97
C GLY A 94 16.52 19.45 -19.29
N PHE A 95 16.29 18.24 -18.76
CA PHE A 95 17.35 17.43 -18.16
C PHE A 95 18.43 17.06 -19.18
N SER A 96 19.67 17.34 -18.82
CA SER A 96 20.87 16.95 -19.55
C SER A 96 21.87 16.36 -18.56
N GLY A 97 22.25 15.10 -18.77
CA GLY A 97 23.19 14.39 -17.91
C GLY A 97 24.33 13.77 -18.72
N PRO A 98 25.22 12.99 -18.05
CA PRO A 98 26.37 12.38 -18.72
C PRO A 98 26.02 11.46 -19.89
N GLN A 99 24.78 10.95 -19.95
CA GLN A 99 24.27 10.11 -21.04
C GLN A 99 23.49 10.90 -22.10
N GLY A 100 23.58 12.23 -22.07
CA GLY A 100 22.94 13.14 -23.02
C GLY A 100 21.61 13.68 -22.50
N SER A 101 20.65 13.84 -23.41
CA SER A 101 19.31 14.34 -23.11
C SER A 101 18.25 13.33 -23.57
N ALA A 102 17.07 13.39 -22.95
CA ALA A 102 15.94 12.56 -23.32
C ALA A 102 14.71 13.42 -23.66
N ARG A 103 13.81 12.85 -24.45
CA ARG A 103 12.48 13.41 -24.66
C ARG A 103 11.56 12.94 -23.54
N TYR A 104 10.95 13.88 -22.84
CA TYR A 104 9.98 13.64 -21.78
C TYR A 104 8.57 13.83 -22.34
N ARG A 105 7.61 13.09 -21.77
CA ARG A 105 6.19 13.18 -22.11
C ARG A 105 5.41 13.40 -20.83
N ASN A 106 4.25 14.03 -20.96
CA ASN A 106 3.33 14.25 -19.86
C ASN A 106 2.02 13.47 -20.11
N PRO A 107 1.32 12.97 -19.08
CA PRO A 107 1.67 13.04 -17.65
C PRO A 107 2.97 12.29 -17.32
N SER A 108 3.64 12.71 -16.24
CA SER A 108 4.90 12.13 -15.78
C SER A 108 4.67 11.29 -14.55
N ASP A 109 4.99 10.00 -14.63
CA ASP A 109 4.93 9.08 -13.51
C ASP A 109 6.31 9.05 -12.83
N ASN A 110 6.44 9.79 -11.73
CA ASN A 110 7.70 9.96 -11.01
C ASN A 110 7.77 9.04 -9.80
N SER A 111 8.90 8.37 -9.62
CA SER A 111 9.23 7.63 -8.40
C SER A 111 10.68 7.87 -8.02
N LEU A 112 11.01 7.80 -6.74
CA LEU A 112 12.37 7.99 -6.27
C LEU A 112 12.70 7.10 -5.07
N ALA A 113 13.97 6.76 -4.95
CA ALA A 113 14.56 6.08 -3.81
C ALA A 113 15.77 6.88 -3.32
N VAL A 114 15.96 6.94 -2.00
CA VAL A 114 17.07 7.65 -1.37
C VAL A 114 17.91 6.66 -0.58
N GLY A 115 19.15 6.48 -1.01
CA GLY A 115 20.19 5.78 -0.24
C GLY A 115 21.04 6.75 0.60
N PRO A 116 22.10 6.26 1.25
CA PRO A 116 22.98 7.09 2.08
C PRO A 116 23.63 8.25 1.30
N ASP A 117 24.09 7.95 0.07
CA ASP A 117 24.86 8.87 -0.77
C ASP A 117 24.24 9.09 -2.17
N HIS A 118 23.17 8.37 -2.52
CA HIS A 118 22.59 8.42 -3.86
C HIS A 118 21.09 8.63 -3.81
N ILE A 119 20.57 9.44 -4.72
CA ILE A 119 19.13 9.55 -5.02
C ILE A 119 18.94 8.94 -6.40
N VAL A 120 18.09 7.92 -6.50
CA VAL A 120 17.70 7.32 -7.77
C VAL A 120 16.29 7.80 -8.09
N GLN A 121 16.08 8.32 -9.28
CA GLN A 121 14.77 8.76 -9.74
C GLN A 121 14.41 8.07 -11.04
N THR A 122 13.16 7.65 -11.16
CA THR A 122 12.54 7.19 -12.40
C THR A 122 11.42 8.14 -12.80
N VAL A 123 11.30 8.38 -14.11
CA VAL A 123 10.25 9.19 -14.73
C VAL A 123 9.78 8.48 -15.99
N ASN A 124 8.56 7.95 -15.96
CA ASN A 124 8.04 7.08 -17.02
C ASN A 124 9.02 5.92 -17.28
N SER A 125 9.71 5.94 -18.43
CA SER A 125 10.69 4.92 -18.83
C SER A 125 12.15 5.39 -18.72
N ARG A 126 12.39 6.53 -18.05
CA ARG A 126 13.74 7.09 -17.85
C ARG A 126 14.18 6.95 -16.41
N MET A 127 15.47 6.82 -16.20
CA MET A 127 16.10 6.86 -14.88
C MET A 127 17.34 7.74 -14.86
N ALA A 128 17.61 8.31 -13.68
CA ALA A 128 18.80 9.08 -13.37
C ALA A 128 19.24 8.83 -11.92
N ILE A 129 20.52 9.05 -11.66
CA ILE A 129 21.12 8.96 -10.32
C ILE A 129 21.76 10.31 -10.02
N PHE A 130 21.45 10.83 -8.84
CA PHE A 130 21.97 12.08 -8.30
C PHE A 130 22.76 11.80 -7.03
N THR A 131 23.67 12.72 -6.71
CA THR A 131 24.29 12.78 -5.39
C THR A 131 23.24 13.04 -4.31
N LYS A 132 23.46 12.43 -3.13
CA LYS A 132 22.86 12.83 -1.85
C LYS A 132 24.00 13.29 -0.95
N LYS A 133 23.82 14.45 -0.29
CA LYS A 133 24.74 14.88 0.76
C LYS A 133 24.85 13.80 1.83
N GLY A 134 26.04 13.25 2.00
CA GLY A 134 26.30 12.06 2.81
C GLY A 134 27.79 11.93 3.10
N TRP A 135 28.28 10.69 3.17
CA TRP A 135 29.70 10.41 3.40
C TRP A 135 30.53 10.59 2.13
N GLN A 136 29.97 10.28 0.96
CA GLN A 136 30.69 10.34 -0.31
C GLN A 136 30.58 11.70 -1.01
N PHE A 137 29.47 12.41 -0.82
CA PHE A 137 29.22 13.68 -1.50
C PHE A 137 28.87 14.80 -0.52
N GLY A 138 29.45 15.98 -0.75
CA GLY A 138 29.19 17.17 0.06
C GLY A 138 27.86 17.88 -0.23
N GLU A 139 27.18 17.50 -1.31
CA GLU A 139 25.95 18.13 -1.79
C GLU A 139 24.96 17.10 -2.34
N SER A 140 23.69 17.50 -2.49
CA SER A 140 22.65 16.70 -3.14
C SER A 140 22.28 17.34 -4.48
N GLY A 141 21.91 16.53 -5.47
CA GLY A 141 21.31 17.00 -6.72
C GLY A 141 22.25 17.11 -7.92
N ARG A 142 23.57 16.97 -7.73
CA ARG A 142 24.50 16.83 -8.85
C ARG A 142 24.23 15.51 -9.58
N ILE A 143 24.13 15.56 -10.91
CA ILE A 143 23.83 14.42 -11.77
C ILE A 143 25.06 13.51 -11.87
N LEU A 144 24.89 12.22 -11.56
CA LEU A 144 25.92 11.20 -11.68
C LEU A 144 25.66 10.29 -12.89
N TYR A 145 24.39 10.07 -13.22
CA TYR A 145 23.96 9.15 -14.27
C TYR A 145 22.57 9.52 -14.78
N GLY A 146 22.28 9.18 -16.03
CA GLY A 146 21.04 9.50 -16.74
C GLY A 146 21.20 10.56 -17.83
N PRO A 147 20.19 10.73 -18.69
CA PRO A 147 18.95 9.97 -18.68
C PRO A 147 19.14 8.66 -19.45
N VAL A 148 18.84 7.53 -18.82
CA VAL A 148 18.87 6.22 -19.49
C VAL A 148 17.53 5.52 -19.37
N GLU A 149 17.31 4.47 -20.15
CA GLU A 149 16.12 3.65 -20.02
C GLU A 149 16.12 2.84 -18.72
N THR A 150 14.97 2.77 -18.04
CA THR A 150 14.83 2.05 -16.76
C THR A 150 15.10 0.54 -16.89
N ASN A 151 14.86 -0.05 -18.07
CA ASN A 151 15.18 -1.46 -18.37
C ASN A 151 16.67 -1.81 -18.21
N ASN A 152 17.57 -0.82 -18.18
CA ASN A 152 19.00 -1.07 -17.96
C ASN A 152 19.26 -1.74 -16.60
N VAL A 153 18.38 -1.55 -15.61
CA VAL A 153 18.49 -2.20 -14.29
C VAL A 153 18.32 -3.72 -14.39
N PHE A 154 17.52 -4.19 -15.35
CA PHE A 154 17.21 -5.62 -15.56
C PHE A 154 18.01 -6.22 -16.71
N ARG A 155 18.94 -5.46 -17.29
CA ARG A 155 19.76 -5.93 -18.40
C ARG A 155 20.58 -7.14 -17.95
N GLY A 156 20.40 -8.26 -18.64
CA GLY A 156 21.03 -9.54 -18.27
C GLY A 156 20.18 -10.43 -17.35
N PHE A 157 19.00 -9.97 -16.91
CA PHE A 157 18.06 -10.72 -16.06
C PHE A 157 16.75 -11.11 -16.76
N GLY A 158 16.71 -11.06 -18.10
CA GLY A 158 15.50 -11.36 -18.88
C GLY A 158 14.70 -10.14 -19.33
N GLY A 159 15.11 -8.93 -18.94
CA GLY A 159 14.52 -7.66 -19.37
C GLY A 159 13.75 -6.92 -18.30
#